data_AF-A0A9P4UEP6-F1
#
_entry.id   AF-A0A9P4UEP6-F1
#
_cell.length_a   1.000
_cell.length_b   1.000
_cell.length_c   1.000
_cell.angle_alpha   90.00
_cell.angle_beta   90.00
_cell.angle_gamma   90.00
#
_symmetry.space_group_name_H-M   'P 1'
#
loop_
_entity.id
_entity.type
_entity.pdbx_description
1 polymer ?
#
loop_
_entity_poly.entity_id
_entity_poly.type
_entity_poly.pdbx_seq_one_letter_code
_entity_poly.pdbx_strand_id
1 'polypeptide(L)'
;MPHNQQYFDTMMNQNPPFTDAQRSQQARGKSYASKSAGEPYESRVKREQAAQILESLELLVWQSNARNESVAQTRQHFQNVMLGLPDAEPAFREEYERSAKAKDPHR
;
A
#
# COMPACT_ATOMS: atom_id res chain seq x y z
N MET A 1 50.08 17.26 23.57
CA MET A 1 50.33 17.05 22.13
C MET A 1 50.08 15.58 21.76
N PRO A 2 48.86 15.19 21.33
CA PRO A 2 48.62 13.92 20.66
C PRO A 2 48.18 14.19 19.20
N HIS A 3 49.05 13.91 18.23
CA HIS A 3 48.77 14.23 16.82
C HIS A 3 49.10 13.09 15.84
N ASN A 4 49.04 11.83 16.29
CA ASN A 4 49.48 10.68 15.49
C ASN A 4 48.49 9.50 15.45
N GLN A 5 47.19 9.75 15.52
CA GLN A 5 46.16 8.69 15.44
C GLN A 5 45.34 8.69 14.14
N GLN A 6 45.53 9.67 13.24
CA GLN A 6 44.71 9.79 12.03
C GLN A 6 45.21 8.95 10.84
N TYR A 7 46.33 8.22 10.98
CA TYR A 7 46.93 7.50 9.85
C TYR A 7 46.58 6.01 9.77
N PHE A 8 45.99 5.41 10.80
CA PHE A 8 45.72 3.95 10.83
C PHE A 8 44.33 3.53 10.33
N ASP A 9 43.32 4.40 10.39
CA ASP A 9 41.96 4.04 9.98
C ASP A 9 41.77 3.93 8.45
N THR A 10 42.67 4.54 7.67
CA THR A 10 42.62 4.50 6.20
C THR A 10 43.20 3.20 5.62
N MET A 11 43.82 2.35 6.44
CA MET A 11 44.58 1.19 5.95
C MET A 11 43.73 -0.06 5.71
N MET A 12 42.48 -0.14 6.23
CA MET A 12 41.72 -1.40 6.31
C MET A 12 40.37 -1.42 5.57
N ASN A 13 40.01 -0.37 4.81
CA ASN A 13 38.78 -0.35 4.01
C ASN A 13 39.07 -0.12 2.52
N GLN A 14 39.93 -0.96 1.95
CA GLN A 14 40.28 -0.92 0.54
C GLN A 14 39.37 -1.85 -0.27
N ASN A 15 38.08 -1.50 -0.37
CA ASN A 15 37.35 -1.86 -1.57
C ASN A 15 37.66 -0.77 -2.60
N PRO A 16 38.35 -1.07 -3.71
CA PRO A 16 38.64 -0.06 -4.71
C PRO A 16 37.33 0.57 -5.21
N PRO A 17 37.28 1.90 -5.41
CA PRO A 17 36.09 2.52 -5.96
C PRO A 17 35.77 1.88 -7.32
N PHE A 18 34.49 1.58 -7.56
CA PHE A 18 34.06 0.98 -8.82
C PHE A 18 34.58 1.79 -10.00
N THR A 19 35.17 1.09 -10.97
CA THR A 19 35.62 1.71 -12.22
C THR A 19 34.42 2.26 -13.00
N ASP A 20 34.65 3.24 -13.87
CA ASP A 20 33.58 3.82 -14.69
C ASP A 20 32.84 2.75 -15.52
N ALA A 21 33.57 1.74 -15.98
CA ALA A 21 33.01 0.58 -16.66
C ALA A 21 32.08 -0.25 -15.75
N GLN A 22 32.49 -0.54 -14.51
CA GLN A 22 31.67 -1.28 -13.53
C GLN A 22 30.43 -0.48 -13.11
N ARG A 23 30.58 0.84 -12.93
CA ARG A 23 29.47 1.76 -12.64
C ARG A 23 28.45 1.80 -13.79
N SER A 24 28.95 1.84 -15.04
CA SER A 24 28.11 1.74 -16.25
C SER A 24 27.38 0.41 -16.34
N GLN A 25 28.03 -0.72 -16.02
CA GLN A 25 27.37 -2.04 -16.02
C GLN A 25 26.26 -2.13 -14.97
N GLN A 26 26.44 -1.54 -13.79
CA GLN A 26 25.39 -1.44 -12.77
C GLN A 26 24.20 -0.58 -13.22
N ALA A 27 24.39 0.39 -14.12
CA ALA A 27 23.30 1.18 -14.69
C ALA A 27 22.52 0.43 -15.78
N ARG A 28 23.18 -0.51 -16.50
CA ARG A 28 22.57 -1.29 -17.58
C ARG A 28 21.80 -2.53 -17.11
N GLY A 29 22.18 -3.09 -15.95
CA GLY A 29 21.51 -4.26 -15.35
C GLY A 29 20.33 -3.91 -14.43
N LYS A 30 20.09 -2.62 -14.16
CA LYS A 30 18.92 -2.18 -13.40
C LYS A 30 17.70 -2.29 -14.31
N SER A 31 16.79 -3.21 -13.99
CA SER A 31 15.44 -3.16 -14.53
C SER A 31 14.85 -1.79 -14.19
N TYR A 32 14.66 -0.95 -15.20
CA TYR A 32 13.83 0.25 -15.11
C TYR A 32 12.34 -0.10 -15.05
N ALA A 33 11.97 -1.27 -14.52
CA ALA A 33 10.70 -1.46 -13.83
C ALA A 33 10.71 -0.62 -12.53
N SER A 34 10.89 0.68 -12.73
CA SER A 34 10.13 1.74 -12.13
C SER A 34 9.51 1.36 -10.80
N LYS A 35 10.33 1.41 -9.75
CA LYS A 35 9.84 1.74 -8.40
C LYS A 35 9.14 3.11 -8.38
N SER A 36 9.14 3.86 -9.49
CA SER A 36 8.43 5.11 -9.73
C SER A 36 7.27 4.97 -10.72
N ALA A 37 6.77 3.76 -11.00
CA ALA A 37 5.50 3.62 -11.70
C ALA A 37 4.47 3.99 -10.63
N GLY A 38 4.31 5.29 -10.44
CA GLY A 38 3.31 5.84 -9.55
C GLY A 38 1.96 5.19 -9.85
N GLU A 39 1.10 5.16 -8.85
CA GLU A 39 -0.26 4.69 -9.01
C GLU A 39 -0.87 5.24 -10.33
N PRO A 40 -1.54 4.39 -11.13
CA PRO A 40 -2.21 4.84 -12.35
C PRO A 40 -3.12 6.04 -12.05
N TYR A 41 -3.15 7.02 -12.96
CA TYR A 41 -3.96 8.23 -12.80
C TYR A 41 -5.43 7.90 -12.49
N GLU A 42 -5.99 6.89 -13.14
CA GLU A 42 -7.37 6.44 -12.93
C GLU A 42 -7.62 5.97 -11.49
N SER A 43 -6.68 5.22 -10.91
CA SER A 43 -6.81 4.75 -9.52
C SER A 43 -6.76 5.93 -8.55
N ARG A 44 -5.89 6.92 -8.81
CA ARG A 44 -5.84 8.15 -8.00
C ARG A 44 -7.16 8.92 -8.05
N VAL A 45 -7.70 9.13 -9.25
CA VAL A 45 -8.99 9.81 -9.46
C VAL A 45 -10.12 9.07 -8.75
N LYS A 46 -10.14 7.73 -8.82
CA LYS A 46 -11.14 6.92 -8.10
C LYS A 46 -11.06 7.13 -6.58
N ARG A 47 -9.86 7.20 -6.01
CA ARG A 47 -9.66 7.46 -4.57
C ARG A 47 -10.11 8.87 -4.18
N GLU A 48 -9.80 9.86 -4.99
CA GLU A 48 -10.24 11.25 -4.78
C GLU A 48 -11.77 11.37 -4.85
N GLN A 49 -12.41 10.73 -5.83
CA GLN A 49 -13.88 10.69 -5.93
C GLN A 49 -14.53 9.98 -4.74
N ALA A 50 -13.96 8.86 -4.29
CA ALA A 50 -14.44 8.16 -3.11
C ALA A 50 -14.36 9.05 -1.85
N ALA A 51 -13.28 9.83 -1.70
CA ALA A 51 -13.15 10.77 -0.60
C ALA A 51 -14.23 11.87 -0.63
N GLN A 52 -14.52 12.44 -1.82
CA GLN A 52 -15.59 13.43 -1.98
C GLN A 52 -16.97 12.88 -1.60
N ILE A 53 -17.27 11.64 -1.98
CA ILE A 53 -18.53 10.98 -1.63
C ILE A 53 -18.62 10.73 -0.12
N LEU A 54 -17.51 10.36 0.53
CA LEU A 54 -17.50 10.11 1.98
C LEU A 54 -17.64 11.39 2.82
N GLU A 55 -17.18 12.53 2.30
CA GLU A 55 -17.28 13.84 2.95
C GLU A 55 -18.71 14.41 2.89
N SER A 56 -19.43 14.20 1.78
CA SER A 56 -20.80 14.68 1.60
C SER A 56 -21.85 13.62 1.95
N LEU A 57 -22.64 13.88 2.99
CA LEU A 57 -23.74 13.01 3.39
C LEU A 57 -24.78 12.85 2.27
N GLU A 58 -25.07 13.93 1.54
CA GLU A 58 -26.03 13.91 0.42
C GLU A 58 -25.55 12.97 -0.70
N LEU A 59 -24.29 13.10 -1.12
CA LEU A 59 -23.72 12.23 -2.15
C LEU A 59 -23.71 10.77 -1.69
N LEU A 60 -23.38 10.52 -0.42
CA LEU A 60 -23.38 9.17 0.13
C LEU A 60 -24.78 8.54 0.09
N VAL A 61 -25.83 9.30 0.45
CA VAL A 61 -27.22 8.83 0.40
C VAL A 61 -27.71 8.62 -1.03
N TRP A 62 -27.34 9.52 -1.96
CA TRP A 62 -27.62 9.31 -3.38
C TRP A 62 -26.96 8.04 -3.91
N GLN A 63 -25.71 7.79 -3.55
CA GLN A 63 -25.01 6.58 -3.97
C GLN A 63 -25.59 5.32 -3.33
N SER A 64 -26.00 5.35 -2.06
CA SER A 64 -26.65 4.18 -1.43
C SER A 64 -27.96 3.83 -2.11
N ASN A 65 -28.75 4.85 -2.49
CA ASN A 65 -29.99 4.66 -3.23
C ASN A 65 -29.73 4.09 -4.64
N ALA A 66 -28.74 4.61 -5.37
CA ALA A 66 -28.39 4.11 -6.70
C ALA A 66 -27.91 2.65 -6.67
N ARG A 67 -27.24 2.24 -5.59
CA ARG A 67 -26.72 0.87 -5.39
C ARG A 67 -27.72 -0.09 -4.75
N ASN A 68 -28.88 0.38 -4.28
CA ASN A 68 -29.83 -0.41 -3.48
C ASN A 68 -29.18 -1.08 -2.25
N GLU A 69 -28.26 -0.37 -1.60
CA GLU A 69 -27.53 -0.83 -0.42
C GLU A 69 -27.87 0.06 0.79
N SER A 70 -27.60 -0.44 2.00
CA SER A 70 -27.65 0.45 3.17
C SER A 70 -26.54 1.49 3.13
N VAL A 71 -26.78 2.67 3.73
CA VAL A 71 -25.78 3.75 3.82
C VAL A 71 -24.48 3.28 4.48
N ALA A 72 -24.56 2.37 5.46
CA ALA A 72 -23.39 1.80 6.12
C ALA A 72 -22.56 0.92 5.18
N GLN A 73 -23.21 0.08 4.37
CA GLN A 73 -22.53 -0.75 3.36
C GLN A 73 -21.86 0.11 2.30
N THR A 74 -22.57 1.10 1.76
CA THR A 74 -22.04 2.01 0.76
C THR A 74 -20.87 2.84 1.30
N ARG A 75 -20.95 3.28 2.57
CA ARG A 75 -19.81 3.94 3.25
C ARG A 75 -18.60 3.02 3.32
N GLN A 76 -18.78 1.77 3.73
CA GLN A 76 -17.68 0.81 3.80
C GLN A 76 -17.06 0.56 2.43
N HIS A 77 -17.88 0.46 1.38
CA HIS A 77 -17.39 0.31 0.01
C HIS A 77 -16.50 1.48 -0.40
N PHE A 78 -16.94 2.73 -0.27
CA PHE A 78 -16.11 3.89 -0.63
C PHE A 78 -14.89 4.05 0.28
N GLN A 79 -14.95 3.63 1.54
CA GLN A 79 -13.76 3.56 2.41
C GLN A 79 -12.74 2.57 1.87
N ASN A 80 -13.17 1.38 1.43
CA ASN A 80 -12.29 0.40 0.82
C ASN A 80 -11.66 0.94 -0.47
N VAL A 81 -12.46 1.59 -1.33
CA VAL A 81 -11.97 2.24 -2.56
C VAL A 81 -10.93 3.31 -2.24
N MET A 82 -11.21 4.20 -1.28
CA MET A 82 -10.27 5.25 -0.85
C MET A 82 -8.95 4.69 -0.32
N LEU A 83 -9.00 3.56 0.38
CA LEU A 83 -7.83 2.84 0.90
C LEU A 83 -7.12 1.98 -0.14
N GLY A 84 -7.67 1.83 -1.35
CA GLY A 84 -7.14 0.95 -2.39
C GLY A 84 -7.25 -0.54 -2.05
N LEU A 85 -8.18 -0.90 -1.16
CA LEU A 85 -8.47 -2.29 -0.83
C LEU A 85 -9.30 -2.93 -1.95
N PRO A 86 -9.11 -4.24 -2.23
CA PRO A 86 -9.96 -4.95 -3.17
C PRO A 86 -11.42 -4.89 -2.70
N ASP A 87 -12.36 -4.87 -3.65
CA ASP A 87 -13.76 -4.97 -3.33
C ASP A 87 -14.00 -6.24 -2.52
N ALA A 88 -14.44 -6.05 -1.28
CA ALA A 88 -14.77 -7.15 -0.41
C ALA A 88 -16.09 -7.73 -0.92
N GLU A 89 -16.03 -8.91 -1.54
CA GLU A 89 -17.23 -9.71 -1.76
C GLU A 89 -17.96 -9.84 -0.41
N PRO A 90 -19.26 -9.54 -0.34
CA PRO A 90 -20.02 -9.70 0.88
C PRO A 90 -20.06 -11.20 1.22
N ALA A 91 -19.11 -11.63 2.05
CA ALA A 91 -19.11 -12.97 2.61
C ALA A 91 -20.30 -13.05 3.57
N PHE A 92 -21.44 -13.51 3.06
CA PHE A 92 -22.57 -13.92 3.88
C PHE A 92 -22.09 -15.08 4.76
N ARG A 93 -21.60 -14.77 5.95
CA ARG A 93 -21.31 -15.75 6.99
C ARG A 93 -22.55 -15.90 7.83
N GLU A 94 -23.21 -17.03 7.65
CA GLU A 94 -24.30 -17.48 8.49
C GLU A 94 -23.85 -17.47 9.96
N GLU A 95 -24.70 -16.98 10.85
CA GLU A 95 -24.41 -16.80 12.28
C GLU A 95 -23.99 -18.11 12.97
N TYR A 96 -24.44 -19.26 12.44
CA TYR A 96 -24.06 -20.61 12.85
C TYR A 96 -22.55 -20.90 12.65
N GLU A 97 -21.89 -20.31 11.65
CA GLU A 97 -20.45 -20.52 11.41
C GLU A 97 -19.58 -19.74 12.42
N ARG A 98 -20.07 -18.62 12.94
CA ARG A 98 -19.35 -17.84 13.97
C ARG A 98 -19.39 -18.54 15.32
N SER A 99 -20.52 -19.15 15.68
CA SER A 99 -20.66 -19.88 16.95
C SER A 99 -19.88 -21.21 16.96
N ALA A 100 -19.74 -21.86 15.81
CA ALA A 100 -18.92 -23.07 15.68
C ALA A 100 -17.42 -22.82 15.91
N LYS A 101 -16.87 -21.71 15.39
CA LYS A 101 -15.44 -21.36 15.53
C LYS A 101 -15.05 -20.86 16.91
N ALA A 102 -15.99 -20.38 17.72
CA ALA A 102 -15.72 -19.94 19.09
C ALA A 102 -15.57 -21.10 20.09
N LYS A 103 -15.89 -22.34 19.70
CA LYS A 103 -16.05 -23.46 20.63
C LYS A 103 -14.87 -24.43 20.73
N ASP A 104 -13.80 -24.26 19.97
CA ASP A 104 -12.59 -25.09 20.10
C ASP A 104 -11.35 -24.27 20.50
N PRO A 105 -11.09 -24.12 21.80
CA PRO A 105 -9.78 -23.68 22.29
C PRO A 105 -8.79 -24.83 22.60
N HIS A 106 -9.20 -26.10 22.60
CA HIS A 106 -8.27 -27.22 22.82
C HIS A 106 -8.79 -28.54 22.22
N ARG A 107 -8.23 -28.94 21.07
CA ARG A 107 -8.09 -30.35 20.69
C ARG A 107 -6.71 -30.59 20.13
#